data_AF-A0A5C3MBF8-F1
#
_entry.id   AF-A0A5C3MBF8-F1
#
_cell.length_a   1.000
_cell.length_b   1.000
_cell.length_c   1.000
_cell.angle_alpha   90.00
_cell.angle_beta   90.00
_cell.angle_gamma   90.00
#
_symmetry.space_group_name_H-M   'P 1'
#
loop_
_entity.id
_entity.type
_entity.pdbx_description
1 polymer ?
#
loop_
_entity_poly.entity_id
_entity_poly.type
_entity_poly.pdbx_seq_one_letter_code
_entity_poly.pdbx_strand_id
1 'polypeptide(L)'
;MALRTRLCLTVVLSLLLVFIVFINLDLGIRPRLENLATPYLSHVPSSLGKSTIPSGDVAIDVNDGQVGDLDKLSAETTIPGGAHVHGFTVMDKLYLRNGTFFVLTSDVMSWPPRVNLLSHPVDLGQGDKLLPTDEDLQFVHPSRAHEILGENVLRIPEFSVIVYDPPQFMNHFYHWWGEIILGAWRTYSRLSMREDGKTGVLPLPSRFILPAVDRGTWRDRAGVDGPLMRAAFPRASIEVSDYWADLRKLNTTVVFDRALIVSRDAAHKHPFGSVWFKMIAGTMNLTVPDNFWTPVQQSLVKNLIGHVPQVDDHGLVVAPPALGSSRPIVTYISRQGGGRRLLEKDHEGLVVALRQLEEEGLCDVRIAQMERLTLKEQIELVARSTIIVGVHGNGLTHQLWMPPSKLSTVIEIVYPDSYAWDYEMLARNMGHRHYEVWNDTLKTYPKGTYYKGVKISEYFHSDVIPVYGPAIAQTIRERLNE
;
A
#
# COMPACT_ATOMS: atom_id res chain seq x y z
N MET A 1 -6.92 -3.65 43.72
CA MET A 1 -5.70 -3.73 42.88
C MET A 1 -5.63 -5.03 42.08
N ALA A 2 -5.88 -6.19 42.68
CA ALA A 2 -5.82 -7.51 42.01
C ALA A 2 -6.81 -7.73 40.83
N LEU A 3 -7.97 -7.06 40.81
CA LEU A 3 -8.96 -7.23 39.74
C LEU A 3 -8.57 -6.52 38.42
N ARG A 4 -7.88 -5.38 38.51
CA ARG A 4 -7.37 -4.64 37.34
C ARG A 4 -6.21 -5.39 36.67
N THR A 5 -5.35 -6.03 37.46
CA THR A 5 -4.25 -6.83 36.94
C THR A 5 -4.73 -8.08 36.21
N ARG A 6 -5.79 -8.74 36.72
CA ARG A 6 -6.40 -9.90 36.05
C ARG A 6 -7.08 -9.52 34.74
N LEU A 7 -7.81 -8.41 34.71
CA LEU A 7 -8.47 -7.95 33.48
C LEU A 7 -7.45 -7.56 32.40
N CYS A 8 -6.35 -6.92 32.78
CA CYS A 8 -5.27 -6.57 31.85
C CYS A 8 -4.58 -7.82 31.29
N LEU A 9 -4.33 -8.83 32.14
CA LEU A 9 -3.72 -10.08 31.72
C LEU A 9 -4.62 -10.85 30.74
N THR A 10 -5.94 -10.89 30.99
CA THR A 10 -6.89 -11.55 30.08
C THR A 10 -6.99 -10.85 28.73
N VAL A 11 -6.97 -9.51 28.71
CA VAL A 11 -6.98 -8.74 27.46
C VAL A 11 -5.69 -8.97 26.67
N VAL A 12 -4.53 -8.98 27.33
CA VAL A 12 -3.23 -9.27 26.69
C VAL A 12 -3.16 -10.70 26.15
N LEU A 13 -3.65 -11.69 26.91
CA LEU A 13 -3.72 -13.10 26.46
C LEU A 13 -4.66 -13.29 25.27
N SER A 14 -5.81 -12.63 25.27
CA SER A 14 -6.75 -12.66 24.13
C SER A 14 -6.16 -11.98 22.89
N LEU A 15 -5.43 -10.88 23.05
CA LEU A 15 -4.70 -10.21 21.96
C LEU A 15 -3.59 -11.11 21.40
N LEU A 16 -2.86 -11.81 22.26
CA LEU A 16 -1.83 -12.76 21.85
C LEU A 16 -2.43 -13.95 21.08
N LEU A 17 -3.58 -14.46 21.51
CA LEU A 17 -4.24 -15.60 20.88
C LEU A 17 -4.77 -15.25 19.48
N VAL A 18 -5.38 -14.06 19.32
CA VAL A 18 -5.82 -13.56 18.01
C VAL A 18 -4.62 -13.37 17.08
N PHE A 19 -3.48 -12.90 17.61
CA PHE A 19 -2.24 -12.73 16.84
C PHE A 19 -1.62 -14.07 16.41
N ILE A 20 -1.61 -15.08 17.28
CA ILE A 20 -1.10 -16.43 16.99
C ILE A 20 -1.97 -17.16 15.95
N VAL A 21 -3.29 -16.95 15.98
CA VAL A 21 -4.21 -17.51 14.96
C VAL A 21 -3.97 -16.85 13.59
N PHE A 22 -3.66 -15.55 13.56
CA PHE A 22 -3.27 -14.85 12.33
C PHE A 22 -1.99 -15.43 11.70
N ILE A 23 -0.99 -15.79 12.50
CA ILE A 23 0.29 -16.35 12.03
C ILE A 23 0.14 -17.79 11.52
N ASN A 24 -0.63 -18.63 12.21
CA ASN A 24 -0.69 -20.06 11.87
C ASN A 24 -1.52 -20.38 10.62
N LEU A 25 -2.40 -19.47 10.18
CA LEU A 25 -3.17 -19.65 8.95
C LEU A 25 -2.35 -19.39 7.67
N ASP A 26 -1.20 -18.69 7.76
CA ASP A 26 -0.37 -18.34 6.60
C ASP A 26 0.70 -19.41 6.27
N LEU A 27 0.95 -20.37 7.18
CA LEU A 27 1.96 -21.42 7.02
C LEU A 27 1.41 -22.75 6.46
N GLY A 28 0.14 -22.80 6.07
CA GLY A 28 -0.51 -23.99 5.54
C GLY A 28 -0.31 -24.20 4.04
N ILE A 29 0.35 -25.32 3.70
CA ILE A 29 0.37 -26.03 2.39
C ILE A 29 1.53 -25.65 1.45
N ARG A 30 2.68 -26.31 1.68
CA ARG A 30 3.68 -26.63 0.66
C ARG A 30 3.29 -27.94 -0.05
N PRO A 31 3.26 -27.98 -1.39
CA PRO A 31 3.69 -29.17 -2.12
C PRO A 31 4.99 -28.89 -2.87
N ARG A 32 5.95 -29.81 -2.71
CA ARG A 32 7.21 -29.88 -3.43
C ARG A 32 6.99 -29.95 -4.95
N LEU A 33 7.66 -29.08 -5.69
CA LEU A 33 8.08 -29.34 -7.06
C LEU A 33 9.57 -29.04 -7.16
N GLU A 34 10.38 -30.03 -6.78
CA GLU A 34 11.76 -30.15 -7.19
C GLU A 34 11.80 -30.78 -8.58
N ASN A 35 12.80 -30.37 -9.37
CA ASN A 35 13.20 -30.87 -10.69
C ASN A 35 12.50 -30.20 -11.89
N LEU A 36 13.21 -29.22 -12.46
CA LEU A 36 13.59 -29.17 -13.88
C LEU A 36 14.66 -28.09 -14.06
N ALA A 37 15.90 -28.42 -13.70
CA ALA A 37 17.07 -27.71 -14.19
C ALA A 37 17.41 -28.27 -15.58
N THR A 38 17.48 -27.42 -16.59
CA THR A 38 18.24 -27.72 -17.82
C THR A 38 19.15 -26.54 -18.15
N PRO A 39 20.44 -26.78 -18.43
CA PRO A 39 21.40 -25.74 -18.76
C PRO A 39 21.41 -25.52 -20.28
N TYR A 40 21.25 -24.27 -20.72
CA TYR A 40 21.65 -23.87 -22.07
C TYR A 40 22.48 -22.59 -22.00
N LEU A 41 23.78 -22.79 -21.83
CA LEU A 41 24.83 -21.87 -22.25
C LEU A 41 25.51 -22.49 -23.45
N SER A 42 25.34 -21.91 -24.63
CA SER A 42 26.37 -21.74 -25.67
C SER A 42 25.72 -21.25 -26.95
N HIS A 43 26.03 -20.02 -27.34
CA HIS A 43 26.35 -19.57 -28.70
C HIS A 43 26.32 -18.05 -28.75
N VAL A 44 27.48 -17.44 -28.52
CA VAL A 44 27.75 -16.05 -28.89
C VAL A 44 28.48 -16.09 -30.23
N PRO A 45 27.92 -15.56 -31.33
CA PRO A 45 28.68 -15.38 -32.56
C PRO A 45 29.67 -14.22 -32.40
N SER A 46 30.94 -14.51 -32.62
CA SER A 46 32.03 -13.54 -32.69
C SER A 46 32.04 -12.85 -34.05
N SER A 47 31.41 -11.67 -34.16
CA SER A 47 31.71 -10.73 -35.24
C SER A 47 31.41 -9.28 -34.82
N LEU A 48 32.29 -8.72 -34.00
CA LEU A 48 32.39 -7.26 -33.83
C LEU A 48 33.33 -6.72 -34.91
N GLY A 49 32.75 -6.10 -35.93
CA GLY A 49 33.47 -5.29 -36.89
C GLY A 49 34.19 -4.14 -36.18
N LYS A 50 35.40 -3.85 -36.63
CA LYS A 50 36.23 -2.72 -36.15
C LYS A 50 35.49 -1.41 -36.41
N SER A 51 34.87 -0.86 -35.37
CA SER A 51 34.45 0.54 -35.32
C SER A 51 35.62 1.35 -34.78
N THR A 52 36.20 2.19 -35.64
CA THR A 52 37.16 3.23 -35.26
C THR A 52 36.47 4.27 -34.39
N ILE A 53 36.77 4.25 -33.08
CA ILE A 53 36.37 5.30 -32.14
C ILE A 53 37.27 6.51 -32.42
N PRO A 54 36.73 7.71 -32.73
CA PRO A 54 37.54 8.91 -32.82
C PRO A 54 38.09 9.25 -31.44
N SER A 55 39.40 9.41 -31.34
CA SER A 55 40.09 9.99 -30.19
C SER A 55 39.74 11.48 -30.10
N GLY A 56 38.57 11.78 -29.54
CA GLY A 56 38.26 13.10 -29.02
C GLY A 56 38.43 13.05 -27.52
N ASP A 57 39.31 13.89 -26.97
CA ASP A 57 39.38 14.18 -25.54
C ASP A 57 38.04 14.77 -25.10
N VAL A 58 37.10 13.91 -24.73
CA VAL A 58 35.88 14.32 -24.03
C VAL A 58 36.31 14.56 -22.59
N ALA A 59 36.58 15.83 -22.26
CA ALA A 59 36.61 16.25 -20.86
C ALA A 59 35.27 15.86 -20.24
N ILE A 60 35.28 14.82 -19.40
CA ILE A 60 34.13 14.44 -18.58
C ILE A 60 33.96 15.57 -17.57
N ASP A 61 32.97 16.42 -17.79
CA ASP A 61 32.59 17.43 -16.81
C ASP A 61 31.99 16.70 -15.59
N VAL A 62 32.79 16.52 -14.55
CA VAL A 62 32.41 15.79 -13.31
C VAL A 62 31.47 16.64 -12.42
N ASN A 63 30.93 17.75 -12.94
CA ASN A 63 30.05 18.68 -12.23
C ASN A 63 28.56 18.32 -12.29
N ASP A 64 28.20 17.09 -12.63
CA ASP A 64 26.82 16.60 -12.48
C ASP A 64 26.54 16.24 -11.01
N GLY A 65 26.58 17.24 -10.13
CA GLY A 65 25.82 17.37 -8.88
C GLY A 65 25.77 16.25 -7.82
N GLN A 66 26.58 15.19 -7.90
CA GLN A 66 26.46 14.02 -7.00
C GLN A 66 27.42 13.99 -5.81
N VAL A 67 28.56 14.69 -5.89
CA VAL A 67 29.51 14.85 -4.77
C VAL A 67 29.33 16.24 -4.19
N GLY A 68 28.82 16.30 -2.96
CA GLY A 68 28.59 17.54 -2.24
C GLY A 68 29.61 17.75 -1.12
N ASP A 69 29.89 19.01 -0.83
CA ASP A 69 30.55 19.44 0.40
C ASP A 69 29.49 19.56 1.50
N LEU A 70 29.73 18.99 2.69
CA LEU A 70 28.80 19.11 3.81
C LEU A 70 28.53 20.59 4.12
N ASP A 71 29.49 21.52 3.96
CA ASP A 71 29.26 22.95 4.21
C ASP A 71 28.22 23.59 3.27
N LYS A 72 28.03 23.02 2.08
CA LYS A 72 26.98 23.47 1.13
C LYS A 72 25.64 22.78 1.38
N LEU A 73 25.63 21.71 2.18
CA LEU A 73 24.48 20.83 2.43
C LEU A 73 24.05 20.77 3.90
N SER A 74 24.82 21.33 4.84
CA SER A 74 24.71 21.34 6.33
C SER A 74 23.47 22.06 6.87
N ALA A 75 22.43 22.12 6.06
CA ALA A 75 21.12 22.53 6.46
C ALA A 75 20.47 21.44 7.30
N GLU A 76 19.67 21.92 8.24
CA GLU A 76 18.81 21.08 9.07
C GLU A 76 17.90 20.20 8.21
N THR A 77 17.67 18.99 8.71
CA THR A 77 16.60 18.13 8.24
C THR A 77 15.28 18.83 8.55
N THR A 78 14.28 18.71 7.69
CA THR A 78 12.94 19.26 7.94
C THR A 78 11.85 18.23 7.66
N ILE A 79 10.68 18.38 8.29
CA ILE A 79 9.45 17.67 7.91
C ILE A 79 8.60 18.66 7.09
N PRO A 80 8.72 18.67 5.75
CA PRO A 80 8.03 19.66 4.93
C PRO A 80 6.51 19.54 5.09
N GLY A 81 5.81 20.68 5.14
CA GLY A 81 4.33 20.74 5.18
C GLY A 81 3.66 19.99 6.35
N GLY A 82 4.43 19.62 7.39
CA GLY A 82 3.96 18.75 8.47
C GLY A 82 3.55 17.35 7.96
N ALA A 83 4.17 16.85 6.90
CA ALA A 83 3.90 15.53 6.32
C ALA A 83 4.44 14.39 7.19
N HIS A 84 3.86 14.27 8.39
CA HIS A 84 4.19 13.29 9.41
C HIS A 84 2.94 12.71 10.04
N VAL A 85 2.94 11.40 10.21
CA VAL A 85 2.18 10.67 11.22
C VAL A 85 3.04 9.52 11.73
N HIS A 86 2.63 8.85 12.81
CA HIS A 86 3.47 7.79 13.37
C HIS A 86 3.79 6.73 12.28
N GLY A 87 5.06 6.37 12.16
CA GLY A 87 5.55 5.41 11.16
C GLY A 87 5.47 5.85 9.71
N PHE A 88 5.02 7.07 9.41
CA PHE A 88 5.06 7.66 8.06
C PHE A 88 5.56 9.10 8.15
N THR A 89 6.82 9.34 7.80
CA THR A 89 7.40 10.69 7.90
C THR A 89 8.15 11.04 6.64
N VAL A 90 7.73 12.12 5.96
CA VAL A 90 8.51 12.75 4.91
C VAL A 90 9.54 13.68 5.55
N MET A 91 10.78 13.56 5.11
CA MET A 91 11.90 14.39 5.56
C MET A 91 12.69 14.91 4.35
N ASP A 92 13.01 16.19 4.37
CA ASP A 92 14.02 16.76 3.48
C ASP A 92 15.38 16.72 4.17
N LYS A 93 16.43 16.36 3.41
CA LYS A 93 17.80 16.21 3.91
C LYS A 93 17.90 15.19 5.04
N LEU A 94 17.48 13.95 4.76
CA LEU A 94 17.67 12.82 5.66
C LEU A 94 19.07 12.24 5.44
N TYR A 95 19.88 12.19 6.50
CA TYR A 95 21.25 11.71 6.45
C TYR A 95 21.30 10.24 6.81
N LEU A 96 22.20 9.49 6.18
CA LEU A 96 22.46 8.08 6.46
C LEU A 96 23.97 7.86 6.51
N ARG A 97 24.46 7.24 7.59
CA ARG A 97 25.86 6.81 7.70
C ARG A 97 25.94 5.48 8.44
N ASN A 98 26.69 4.53 7.90
CA ASN A 98 26.84 3.18 8.46
C ASN A 98 25.52 2.41 8.70
N GLY A 99 24.43 2.81 8.01
CA GLY A 99 23.11 2.19 8.15
C GLY A 99 22.20 2.85 9.18
N THR A 100 22.71 3.86 9.90
CA THR A 100 21.94 4.66 10.87
C THR A 100 21.47 5.96 10.23
N PHE A 101 20.20 6.31 10.44
CA PHE A 101 19.66 7.61 10.04
C PHE A 101 20.09 8.71 10.98
N PHE A 102 20.33 9.91 10.45
CA PHE A 102 20.61 11.10 11.22
C PHE A 102 19.68 12.23 10.82
N VAL A 103 19.06 12.84 11.83
CA VAL A 103 18.26 14.06 11.71
C VAL A 103 19.10 15.21 12.25
N LEU A 104 19.49 16.14 11.39
CA LEU A 104 20.19 17.34 11.79
C LEU A 104 19.18 18.40 12.25
N THR A 105 19.21 18.79 13.52
CA THR A 105 18.29 19.79 14.07
C THR A 105 18.91 20.48 15.28
N SER A 106 18.78 21.81 15.36
CA SER A 106 19.13 22.56 16.56
C SER A 106 18.10 22.46 17.68
N ASP A 107 16.87 22.02 17.37
CA ASP A 107 15.77 21.88 18.31
C ASP A 107 15.15 20.47 18.22
N VAL A 108 15.69 19.54 19.02
CA VAL A 108 15.18 18.16 19.12
C VAL A 108 13.76 18.11 19.71
N MET A 109 13.38 19.09 20.53
CA MET A 109 12.08 19.10 21.21
C MET A 109 10.92 19.42 20.25
N SER A 110 11.21 20.10 19.13
CA SER A 110 10.24 20.33 18.06
C SER A 110 9.93 19.06 17.23
N TRP A 111 10.75 18.03 17.32
CA TRP A 111 10.62 16.81 16.52
C TRP A 111 9.71 15.77 17.18
N PRO A 112 8.99 14.96 16.37
CA PRO A 112 8.34 13.75 16.88
C PRO A 112 9.39 12.84 17.55
N PRO A 113 9.05 12.20 18.68
CA PRO A 113 9.97 11.29 19.34
C PRO A 113 10.30 10.12 18.40
N ARG A 114 11.53 9.58 18.51
CA ARG A 114 12.05 8.51 17.64
C ARG A 114 11.08 7.34 17.44
N VAL A 115 10.41 6.92 18.52
CA VAL A 115 9.42 5.82 18.54
C VAL A 115 8.20 6.06 17.65
N ASN A 116 7.94 7.32 17.28
CA ASN A 116 6.89 7.71 16.35
C ASN A 116 7.41 7.83 14.91
N LEU A 117 8.73 7.91 14.70
CA LEU A 117 9.31 7.99 13.37
C LEU A 117 9.51 6.60 12.76
N LEU A 118 10.09 5.67 13.54
CA LEU A 118 10.38 4.30 13.11
C LEU A 118 10.49 3.33 14.29
N SER A 119 10.60 2.05 13.96
CA SER A 119 10.95 0.93 14.84
C SER A 119 12.18 0.22 14.28
N HIS A 120 12.79 -0.64 15.09
CA HIS A 120 13.79 -1.58 14.57
C HIS A 120 13.10 -2.56 13.58
N PRO A 121 13.67 -2.87 12.40
CA PRO A 121 12.97 -3.55 11.31
C PRO A 121 13.05 -5.09 11.47
N VAL A 122 12.44 -5.60 12.54
CA VAL A 122 12.40 -7.03 12.91
C VAL A 122 10.97 -7.55 12.99
N ASP A 123 10.80 -8.86 12.82
CA ASP A 123 9.48 -9.51 12.79
C ASP A 123 8.67 -9.25 14.07
N LEU A 124 7.40 -8.93 13.89
CA LEU A 124 6.46 -8.78 15.00
C LEU A 124 6.17 -10.15 15.65
N GLY A 125 6.10 -10.16 16.97
CA GLY A 125 5.71 -11.34 17.76
C GLY A 125 6.86 -12.30 18.12
N GLN A 126 8.08 -12.06 17.65
CA GLN A 126 9.25 -12.90 17.98
C GLN A 126 9.96 -12.54 19.30
N GLY A 127 9.41 -11.59 20.08
CA GLY A 127 10.01 -11.15 21.35
C GLY A 127 11.20 -10.20 21.20
N ASP A 128 11.45 -9.71 19.98
CA ASP A 128 12.55 -8.81 19.67
C ASP A 128 12.36 -7.39 20.22
N LYS A 129 13.49 -6.65 20.32
CA LYS A 129 13.52 -5.24 20.70
C LYS A 129 13.03 -4.35 19.55
N LEU A 130 11.72 -4.25 19.38
CA LEU A 130 11.07 -3.36 18.39
C LEU A 130 11.35 -1.86 18.64
N LEU A 131 11.74 -1.50 19.88
CA LEU A 131 12.05 -0.12 20.22
C LEU A 131 13.29 0.35 19.46
N PRO A 132 13.21 1.48 18.74
CA PRO A 132 14.34 2.00 18.01
C PRO A 132 15.42 2.51 18.95
N THR A 133 16.68 2.32 18.56
CA THR A 133 17.86 2.72 19.32
C THR A 133 18.68 3.75 18.53
N ASP A 134 19.85 4.12 19.04
CA ASP A 134 20.78 4.99 18.31
C ASP A 134 21.37 4.28 17.08
N GLU A 135 21.18 2.97 16.93
CA GLU A 135 21.56 2.23 15.71
C GLU A 135 20.59 2.53 14.55
N ASP A 136 19.34 2.89 14.85
CA ASP A 136 18.31 3.15 13.83
C ASP A 136 18.26 4.62 13.41
N LEU A 137 18.16 5.54 14.38
CA LEU A 137 18.06 6.97 14.12
C LEU A 137 18.65 7.81 15.25
N GLN A 138 19.43 8.84 14.93
CA GLN A 138 19.96 9.79 15.91
C GLN A 138 19.58 11.23 15.55
N PHE A 139 19.33 12.05 16.57
CA PHE A 139 19.22 13.49 16.42
C PHE A 139 20.57 14.13 16.72
N VAL A 140 21.06 14.97 15.82
CA VAL A 140 22.38 15.58 15.91
C VAL A 140 22.26 17.09 15.73
N HIS A 141 22.88 17.85 16.63
CA HIS A 141 22.95 19.30 16.48
C HIS A 141 23.86 19.66 15.28
N PRO A 142 23.48 20.62 14.41
CA PRO A 142 24.26 20.97 13.22
C PRO A 142 25.74 21.28 13.49
N SER A 143 26.05 21.90 14.64
CA SER A 143 27.45 22.19 15.02
C SER A 143 28.33 20.95 15.24
N ARG A 144 27.75 19.75 15.41
CA ARG A 144 28.46 18.47 15.53
C ARG A 144 28.38 17.62 14.26
N ALA A 145 27.79 18.15 13.18
CA ALA A 145 27.57 17.39 11.96
C ALA A 145 28.89 16.87 11.36
N HIS A 146 29.93 17.70 11.26
CA HIS A 146 31.24 17.28 10.71
C HIS A 146 31.90 16.16 11.52
N GLU A 147 31.79 16.21 12.86
CA GLU A 147 32.34 15.18 13.76
C GLU A 147 31.72 13.80 13.48
N ILE A 148 30.41 13.76 13.21
CA ILE A 148 29.62 12.52 13.12
C ILE A 148 29.44 12.06 11.68
N LEU A 149 29.24 12.99 10.74
CA LEU A 149 28.92 12.74 9.33
C LEU A 149 30.14 12.91 8.41
N GLY A 150 31.22 13.54 8.88
CA GLY A 150 32.41 13.81 8.07
C GLY A 150 32.16 14.88 6.99
N GLU A 151 33.19 15.17 6.21
CA GLU A 151 33.17 16.29 5.25
C GLU A 151 32.46 15.97 3.93
N ASN A 152 32.58 14.71 3.47
CA ASN A 152 32.13 14.32 2.15
C ASN A 152 30.74 13.68 2.20
N VAL A 153 29.86 14.13 1.32
CA VAL A 153 28.52 13.56 1.19
C VAL A 153 28.22 13.05 -0.21
N LEU A 154 27.63 11.86 -0.28
CA LEU A 154 27.00 11.31 -1.47
C LEU A 154 25.54 11.73 -1.48
N ARG A 155 25.15 12.49 -2.50
CA ARG A 155 23.76 12.95 -2.60
C ARG A 155 22.89 11.94 -3.36
N ILE A 156 21.75 11.59 -2.78
CA ILE A 156 20.68 10.85 -3.45
C ILE A 156 19.53 11.83 -3.73
N PRO A 157 19.39 12.29 -4.99
CA PRO A 157 18.39 13.27 -5.34
C PRO A 157 16.99 12.65 -5.49
N GLU A 158 16.02 13.55 -5.67
CA GLU A 158 14.60 13.22 -5.88
C GLU A 158 13.95 12.51 -4.69
N PHE A 159 12.76 11.95 -4.90
CA PHE A 159 11.95 11.37 -3.83
C PHE A 159 12.23 9.87 -3.66
N SER A 160 12.66 9.48 -2.45
CA SER A 160 12.85 8.09 -2.03
C SER A 160 11.78 7.65 -1.03
N VAL A 161 11.20 6.47 -1.21
CA VAL A 161 10.36 5.82 -0.19
C VAL A 161 11.17 4.69 0.44
N ILE A 162 11.45 4.79 1.73
CA ILE A 162 12.20 3.80 2.49
C ILE A 162 11.21 3.01 3.34
N VAL A 163 10.98 1.75 2.96
CA VAL A 163 10.13 0.83 3.71
C VAL A 163 10.99 0.13 4.75
N TYR A 164 11.07 0.72 5.94
CA TYR A 164 11.91 0.29 7.06
C TYR A 164 11.17 -0.74 7.95
N ASP A 165 10.75 -1.82 7.30
CA ASP A 165 9.98 -2.93 7.89
C ASP A 165 10.59 -4.28 7.47
N PRO A 166 10.36 -5.36 8.24
CA PRO A 166 10.73 -6.71 7.84
C PRO A 166 9.82 -7.26 6.72
N PRO A 167 10.19 -8.34 6.02
CA PRO A 167 9.39 -8.92 4.94
C PRO A 167 8.06 -9.53 5.39
N GLN A 168 7.85 -9.73 6.70
CA GLN A 168 6.70 -10.44 7.32
C GLN A 168 5.33 -10.15 6.69
N PHE A 169 5.06 -8.90 6.30
CA PHE A 169 3.77 -8.50 5.71
C PHE A 169 3.87 -8.00 4.27
N MET A 170 5.07 -7.89 3.70
CA MET A 170 5.26 -7.25 2.39
C MET A 170 4.83 -8.16 1.23
N ASN A 171 4.90 -9.47 1.43
CA ASN A 171 4.52 -10.50 0.46
C ASN A 171 3.00 -10.74 0.38
N HIS A 172 2.19 -9.73 0.69
CA HIS A 172 0.74 -9.85 0.73
C HIS A 172 0.09 -8.61 0.09
N PHE A 173 -0.66 -8.85 -0.99
CA PHE A 173 -1.23 -7.80 -1.86
C PHE A 173 -1.93 -6.66 -1.11
N TYR A 174 -2.76 -6.99 -0.11
CA TYR A 174 -3.43 -5.98 0.72
C TYR A 174 -2.45 -5.17 1.58
N HIS A 175 -1.49 -5.81 2.23
CA HIS A 175 -0.56 -5.12 3.12
C HIS A 175 0.42 -4.24 2.33
N TRP A 176 0.84 -4.68 1.15
CA TRP A 176 1.67 -3.89 0.26
C TRP A 176 0.92 -2.65 -0.27
N TRP A 177 -0.19 -2.85 -1.00
CA TRP A 177 -0.88 -1.72 -1.65
C TRP A 177 -1.81 -0.94 -0.72
N GLY A 178 -2.62 -1.68 0.04
CA GLY A 178 -3.65 -1.12 0.91
C GLY A 178 -3.09 -0.47 2.15
N GLU A 179 -1.86 -0.79 2.55
CA GLU A 179 -1.25 -0.19 3.73
C GLU A 179 0.06 0.55 3.46
N ILE A 180 1.10 -0.13 2.96
CA ILE A 180 2.42 0.48 2.77
C ILE A 180 2.37 1.59 1.71
N ILE A 181 1.93 1.27 0.49
CA ILE A 181 1.91 2.22 -0.63
C ILE A 181 0.85 3.29 -0.43
N LEU A 182 -0.38 2.90 -0.02
CA LEU A 182 -1.46 3.86 0.24
C LEU A 182 -1.08 4.83 1.37
N GLY A 183 -0.53 4.34 2.48
CA GLY A 183 -0.10 5.17 3.60
C GLY A 183 1.04 6.12 3.26
N ALA A 184 2.04 5.62 2.52
CA ALA A 184 3.16 6.42 2.04
C ALA A 184 2.68 7.54 1.10
N TRP A 185 1.86 7.19 0.10
CA TRP A 185 1.37 8.16 -0.87
C TRP A 185 0.40 9.17 -0.24
N ARG A 186 -0.46 8.75 0.69
CA ARG A 186 -1.33 9.66 1.44
C ARG A 186 -0.51 10.66 2.26
N THR A 187 0.49 10.19 3.01
CA THR A 187 1.36 11.08 3.80
C THR A 187 2.13 12.05 2.90
N TYR A 188 2.68 11.58 1.79
CA TYR A 188 3.38 12.43 0.82
C TYR A 188 2.45 13.45 0.16
N SER A 189 1.21 13.06 -0.13
CA SER A 189 0.19 13.93 -0.72
C SER A 189 -0.18 15.13 0.17
N ARG A 190 0.15 15.11 1.47
CA ARG A 190 0.04 16.29 2.33
C ARG A 190 0.81 17.50 1.77
N LEU A 191 1.95 17.26 1.11
CA LEU A 191 2.77 18.31 0.50
C LEU A 191 2.10 19.01 -0.69
N SER A 192 1.09 18.37 -1.30
CA SER A 192 0.32 19.00 -2.37
C SER A 192 -0.61 20.10 -1.83
N MET A 193 -0.94 20.10 -0.53
CA MET A 193 -1.80 21.10 0.08
C MET A 193 -1.03 22.40 0.26
N ARG A 194 -1.38 23.42 -0.53
CA ARG A 194 -0.78 24.75 -0.44
C ARG A 194 -1.58 25.64 0.53
N GLU A 195 -0.93 26.66 1.08
CA GLU A 195 -1.57 27.64 1.97
C GLU A 195 -2.66 28.46 1.25
N ASP A 196 -2.57 28.61 -0.07
CA ASP A 196 -3.55 29.28 -0.93
C ASP A 196 -4.80 28.42 -1.23
N GLY A 197 -4.90 27.21 -0.65
CA GLY A 197 -5.99 26.27 -0.86
C GLY A 197 -5.92 25.50 -2.18
N LYS A 198 -4.92 25.75 -3.04
CA LYS A 198 -4.72 25.00 -4.28
C LYS A 198 -3.91 23.72 -4.03
N THR A 199 -4.08 22.75 -4.93
CA THR A 199 -3.32 21.50 -4.89
C THR A 199 -2.17 21.54 -5.89
N GLY A 200 -0.96 21.23 -5.41
CA GLY A 200 0.24 21.09 -6.24
C GLY A 200 0.36 19.69 -6.84
N VAL A 201 1.03 19.58 -7.99
CA VAL A 201 1.43 18.28 -8.55
C VAL A 201 2.70 17.82 -7.85
N LEU A 202 2.71 16.58 -7.37
CA LEU A 202 3.88 15.96 -6.77
C LEU A 202 4.51 14.94 -7.74
N PRO A 203 5.85 14.85 -7.80
CA PRO A 203 6.51 13.80 -8.57
C PRO A 203 6.24 12.42 -7.95
N LEU A 204 6.18 11.38 -8.80
CA LEU A 204 6.17 10.01 -8.33
C LEU A 204 7.53 9.65 -7.68
N PRO A 205 7.58 8.66 -6.77
CA PRO A 205 8.85 8.20 -6.21
C PRO A 205 9.82 7.76 -7.29
N SER A 206 11.08 8.14 -7.15
CA SER A 206 12.17 7.70 -8.02
C SER A 206 12.75 6.36 -7.59
N ARG A 207 12.50 5.97 -6.33
CA ARG A 207 12.96 4.69 -5.78
C ARG A 207 12.17 4.27 -4.55
N PHE A 208 12.06 2.96 -4.38
CA PHE A 208 11.65 2.30 -3.15
C PHE A 208 12.85 1.53 -2.60
N ILE A 209 13.15 1.68 -1.31
CA ILE A 209 14.29 1.03 -0.65
C ILE A 209 13.73 0.17 0.47
N LEU A 210 14.11 -1.10 0.51
CA LEU A 210 13.64 -2.11 1.45
C LEU A 210 14.83 -2.70 2.22
N PRO A 211 15.36 -2.01 3.26
CA PRO A 211 16.64 -2.35 3.86
C PRO A 211 16.72 -3.74 4.50
N ALA A 212 15.61 -4.21 5.08
CA ALA A 212 15.54 -5.47 5.82
C ALA A 212 14.93 -6.62 5.01
N VAL A 213 14.86 -6.48 3.69
CA VAL A 213 14.16 -7.41 2.81
C VAL A 213 15.14 -7.99 1.81
N ASP A 214 15.19 -9.31 1.71
CA ASP A 214 16.02 -9.99 0.72
C ASP A 214 15.43 -9.97 -0.69
N ARG A 215 16.27 -10.27 -1.68
CA ARG A 215 15.85 -10.32 -3.09
C ARG A 215 14.66 -11.27 -3.29
N GLY A 216 13.57 -10.69 -3.79
CA GLY A 216 12.37 -11.43 -4.18
C GLY A 216 11.37 -11.74 -3.05
N THR A 217 11.68 -11.45 -1.79
CA THR A 217 10.83 -11.83 -0.64
C THR A 217 9.65 -10.89 -0.39
N TRP A 218 9.64 -9.70 -1.01
CA TRP A 218 8.50 -8.77 -0.95
C TRP A 218 7.39 -9.08 -1.95
N ARG A 219 7.62 -10.00 -2.91
CA ARG A 219 6.61 -10.31 -3.93
C ARG A 219 5.54 -11.21 -3.35
N ASP A 220 4.28 -10.87 -3.59
CA ASP A 220 3.16 -11.65 -3.11
C ASP A 220 2.97 -12.98 -3.83
N ARG A 221 2.26 -13.90 -3.16
CA ARG A 221 1.95 -15.22 -3.69
C ARG A 221 1.09 -15.19 -4.96
N ALA A 222 0.21 -14.19 -5.13
CA ALA A 222 -0.60 -14.06 -6.33
C ALA A 222 0.20 -13.47 -7.51
N GLY A 223 1.39 -12.93 -7.25
CA GLY A 223 2.31 -12.44 -8.26
C GLY A 223 1.90 -11.09 -8.87
N VAL A 224 1.11 -10.30 -8.15
CA VAL A 224 0.56 -9.03 -8.67
C VAL A 224 1.36 -7.80 -8.22
N ASP A 225 1.97 -7.81 -7.03
CA ASP A 225 2.67 -6.65 -6.46
C ASP A 225 3.79 -6.16 -7.36
N GLY A 226 4.64 -7.07 -7.81
CA GLY A 226 5.76 -6.76 -8.69
C GLY A 226 5.35 -6.07 -9.99
N PRO A 227 4.52 -6.71 -10.83
CA PRO A 227 4.01 -6.11 -12.06
C PRO A 227 3.24 -4.80 -11.82
N LEU A 228 2.40 -4.71 -10.79
CA LEU A 228 1.65 -3.49 -10.48
C LEU A 228 2.57 -2.34 -10.05
N MET A 229 3.65 -2.62 -9.32
CA MET A 229 4.65 -1.60 -8.97
C MET A 229 5.34 -1.05 -10.21
N ARG A 230 5.65 -1.91 -11.20
CA ARG A 230 6.23 -1.50 -12.49
C ARG A 230 5.25 -0.68 -13.33
N ALA A 231 3.95 -0.98 -13.25
CA ALA A 231 2.93 -0.20 -13.93
C ALA A 231 2.66 1.15 -13.25
N ALA A 232 2.59 1.20 -11.92
CA ALA A 232 2.36 2.44 -11.16
C ALA A 232 3.56 3.39 -11.18
N PHE A 233 4.77 2.85 -11.03
CA PHE A 233 6.00 3.60 -10.89
C PHE A 233 7.05 3.12 -11.90
N PRO A 234 6.85 3.33 -13.21
CA PRO A 234 7.68 2.72 -14.27
C PRO A 234 9.15 3.18 -14.25
N ARG A 235 9.42 4.33 -13.62
CA ARG A 235 10.77 4.89 -13.47
C ARG A 235 11.43 4.54 -12.13
N ALA A 236 10.67 3.98 -11.18
CA ALA A 236 11.16 3.76 -9.84
C ALA A 236 11.99 2.47 -9.77
N SER A 237 13.20 2.57 -9.21
CA SER A 237 13.93 1.38 -8.79
C SER A 237 13.30 0.80 -7.51
N ILE A 238 13.47 -0.51 -7.31
CA ILE A 238 13.08 -1.19 -6.08
C ILE A 238 14.34 -1.87 -5.57
N GLU A 239 14.99 -1.19 -4.63
CA GLU A 239 16.25 -1.59 -4.01
C GLU A 239 15.99 -2.38 -2.73
N VAL A 240 16.77 -3.42 -2.49
CA VAL A 240 16.58 -4.34 -1.36
C VAL A 240 17.83 -4.36 -0.46
N SER A 241 17.97 -5.34 0.42
CA SER A 241 19.00 -5.40 1.47
C SER A 241 20.44 -5.26 0.98
N ASP A 242 20.74 -5.65 -0.25
CA ASP A 242 22.08 -5.56 -0.84
C ASP A 242 22.48 -4.14 -1.24
N TYR A 243 21.58 -3.37 -1.85
CA TYR A 243 21.76 -1.93 -2.08
C TYR A 243 22.02 -1.22 -0.74
N TRP A 244 21.26 -1.58 0.29
CA TRP A 244 21.47 -1.03 1.63
C TRP A 244 22.84 -1.39 2.21
N ALA A 245 23.27 -2.65 2.05
CA ALA A 245 24.58 -3.12 2.46
C ALA A 245 25.72 -2.38 1.73
N ASP A 246 25.54 -2.06 0.45
CA ASP A 246 26.49 -1.26 -0.32
C ASP A 246 26.61 0.16 0.25
N LEU A 247 25.49 0.83 0.55
CA LEU A 247 25.51 2.15 1.20
C LEU A 247 26.25 2.12 2.56
N ARG A 248 26.08 1.04 3.34
CA ARG A 248 26.84 0.86 4.59
C ARG A 248 28.33 0.69 4.32
N LYS A 249 28.68 -0.13 3.33
CA LYS A 249 30.07 -0.45 2.98
C LYS A 249 30.85 0.75 2.43
N LEU A 250 30.18 1.69 1.76
CA LEU A 250 30.81 2.94 1.31
C LEU A 250 31.42 3.73 2.49
N ASN A 251 30.86 3.60 3.70
CA ASN A 251 31.27 4.32 4.90
C ASN A 251 31.35 5.85 4.73
N THR A 252 30.65 6.37 3.72
CA THR A 252 30.45 7.80 3.45
C THR A 252 29.07 8.21 3.94
N THR A 253 28.89 9.49 4.26
CA THR A 253 27.55 10.01 4.52
C THR A 253 26.77 10.09 3.23
N VAL A 254 25.54 9.59 3.26
CA VAL A 254 24.56 9.69 2.20
C VAL A 254 23.50 10.70 2.63
N VAL A 255 23.10 11.59 1.72
CA VAL A 255 22.03 12.57 1.97
C VAL A 255 20.91 12.32 0.97
N PHE A 256 19.75 11.92 1.47
CA PHE A 256 18.52 11.90 0.67
C PHE A 256 17.94 13.31 0.63
N ASP A 257 17.78 13.86 -0.57
CA ASP A 257 17.14 15.18 -0.76
C ASP A 257 15.75 15.21 -0.15
N ARG A 258 14.97 14.16 -0.44
CA ARG A 258 13.67 13.90 0.17
C ARG A 258 13.46 12.39 0.33
N ALA A 259 13.18 11.96 1.55
CA ALA A 259 12.84 10.59 1.85
C ALA A 259 11.55 10.50 2.65
N LEU A 260 10.76 9.45 2.44
CA LEU A 260 9.68 9.05 3.34
C LEU A 260 10.11 7.75 4.03
N ILE A 261 10.08 7.71 5.36
CA ILE A 261 10.22 6.44 6.10
C ILE A 261 8.83 5.87 6.36
N VAL A 262 8.63 4.60 5.99
CA VAL A 262 7.49 3.76 6.36
C VAL A 262 7.94 2.76 7.42
N SER A 263 7.24 2.67 8.55
CA SER A 263 7.52 1.72 9.63
C SER A 263 6.21 1.29 10.31
N ARG A 264 5.85 0.02 10.17
CA ARG A 264 4.57 -0.57 10.61
C ARG A 264 4.40 -0.54 12.12
N ASP A 265 5.38 -0.99 12.89
CA ASP A 265 5.26 -1.00 14.36
C ASP A 265 5.10 0.42 14.92
N ALA A 266 5.90 1.37 14.44
CA ALA A 266 5.74 2.78 14.77
C ALA A 266 4.34 3.30 14.37
N ALA A 267 3.84 2.93 13.20
CA ALA A 267 2.52 3.35 12.75
C ALA A 267 1.37 2.82 13.63
N HIS A 268 1.47 1.57 14.09
CA HIS A 268 0.48 0.98 15.01
C HIS A 268 0.45 1.62 16.40
N LYS A 269 1.51 2.35 16.80
CA LYS A 269 1.53 3.11 18.07
C LYS A 269 0.68 4.38 18.02
N HIS A 270 0.24 4.83 16.85
CA HIS A 270 -0.71 5.94 16.74
C HIS A 270 -2.00 5.62 17.55
N PRO A 271 -2.65 6.58 18.21
CA PRO A 271 -3.89 6.32 18.97
C PRO A 271 -5.01 5.62 18.17
N PHE A 272 -5.11 5.89 16.86
CA PHE A 272 -6.06 5.19 15.98
C PHE A 272 -5.65 3.75 15.63
N GLY A 273 -4.40 3.36 15.86
CA GLY A 273 -3.92 1.99 15.69
C GLY A 273 -4.68 0.99 16.58
N SER A 274 -5.14 1.40 17.77
CA SER A 274 -5.98 0.56 18.64
C SER A 274 -7.47 0.64 18.33
N VAL A 275 -7.88 1.56 17.45
CA VAL A 275 -9.27 1.71 17.00
C VAL A 275 -9.52 0.83 15.78
N TRP A 276 -8.65 0.91 14.78
CA TRP A 276 -8.82 0.23 13.50
C TRP A 276 -7.86 -0.95 13.28
N PHE A 277 -6.81 -1.08 14.08
CA PHE A 277 -5.82 -2.16 13.96
C PHE A 277 -5.16 -2.24 12.59
N LYS A 278 -4.92 -1.08 11.96
CA LYS A 278 -4.23 -0.93 10.66
C LYS A 278 -3.07 0.04 10.77
N MET A 279 -1.99 -0.23 10.05
CA MET A 279 -0.83 0.69 10.08
C MET A 279 -1.19 2.05 9.47
N ILE A 280 -2.08 2.09 8.47
CA ILE A 280 -2.52 3.36 7.86
C ILE A 280 -3.50 4.16 8.73
N ALA A 281 -3.90 3.66 9.91
CA ALA A 281 -4.89 4.30 10.76
C ALA A 281 -4.55 5.76 11.07
N GLY A 282 -3.30 6.08 11.40
CA GLY A 282 -2.88 7.45 11.67
C GLY A 282 -3.02 8.39 10.46
N THR A 283 -2.78 7.87 9.25
CA THR A 283 -2.80 8.68 8.02
C THR A 283 -4.18 9.27 7.74
N MET A 284 -5.25 8.71 8.31
CA MET A 284 -6.62 9.23 8.21
C MET A 284 -6.78 10.61 8.86
N ASN A 285 -5.86 11.00 9.77
CA ASN A 285 -5.85 12.35 10.37
C ASN A 285 -5.19 13.41 9.48
N LEU A 286 -4.52 12.99 8.39
CA LEU A 286 -3.88 13.92 7.47
C LEU A 286 -4.91 14.52 6.51
N THR A 287 -4.87 15.84 6.39
CA THR A 287 -5.63 16.57 5.36
C THR A 287 -4.85 16.53 4.05
N VAL A 288 -5.43 15.90 3.04
CA VAL A 288 -4.89 15.70 1.69
C VAL A 288 -5.99 16.00 0.66
N PRO A 289 -5.67 16.20 -0.63
CA PRO A 289 -6.69 16.33 -1.67
C PRO A 289 -7.61 15.11 -1.71
N ASP A 290 -8.90 15.29 -1.98
CA ASP A 290 -9.85 14.16 -2.06
C ASP A 290 -9.44 13.14 -3.14
N ASN A 291 -8.82 13.61 -4.21
CA ASN A 291 -8.32 12.81 -5.33
C ASN A 291 -6.82 12.46 -5.22
N PHE A 292 -6.24 12.46 -4.01
CA PHE A 292 -4.80 12.26 -3.83
C PHE A 292 -4.26 10.97 -4.48
N TRP A 293 -5.08 9.91 -4.58
CA TRP A 293 -4.67 8.63 -5.17
C TRP A 293 -4.66 8.63 -6.71
N THR A 294 -5.37 9.55 -7.35
CA THR A 294 -5.54 9.60 -8.81
C THR A 294 -4.22 9.52 -9.60
N PRO A 295 -3.12 10.19 -9.22
CA PRO A 295 -1.86 10.07 -9.97
C PRO A 295 -1.30 8.64 -10.02
N VAL A 296 -1.38 7.89 -8.91
CA VAL A 296 -0.90 6.49 -8.83
C VAL A 296 -1.83 5.59 -9.64
N GLN A 297 -3.15 5.74 -9.43
CA GLN A 297 -4.17 5.00 -10.18
C GLN A 297 -4.02 5.20 -11.69
N GLN A 298 -3.95 6.45 -12.16
CA GLN A 298 -3.84 6.78 -13.58
C GLN A 298 -2.55 6.26 -14.20
N SER A 299 -1.42 6.39 -13.49
CA SER A 299 -0.14 5.84 -13.95
C SER A 299 -0.25 4.34 -14.17
N LEU A 300 -0.75 3.60 -13.17
CA LEU A 300 -0.90 2.15 -13.25
C LEU A 300 -1.84 1.73 -14.37
N VAL A 301 -3.07 2.25 -14.35
CA VAL A 301 -4.13 1.85 -15.30
C VAL A 301 -3.68 2.18 -16.72
N LYS A 302 -3.20 3.39 -16.98
CA LYS A 302 -2.74 3.81 -18.31
C LYS A 302 -1.61 2.94 -18.83
N ASN A 303 -0.61 2.62 -18.00
CA ASN A 303 0.54 1.82 -18.43
C ASN A 303 0.16 0.37 -18.72
N LEU A 304 -0.86 -0.17 -18.04
CA LEU A 304 -1.25 -1.56 -18.20
C LEU A 304 -2.29 -1.77 -19.32
N ILE A 305 -3.28 -0.88 -19.45
CA ILE A 305 -4.39 -1.05 -20.41
C ILE A 305 -4.38 -0.03 -21.55
N GLY A 306 -3.46 0.94 -21.53
CA GLY A 306 -3.23 1.92 -22.60
C GLY A 306 -4.08 3.18 -22.53
N HIS A 307 -5.02 3.28 -21.59
CA HIS A 307 -5.92 4.41 -21.40
C HIS A 307 -6.39 4.44 -19.94
N VAL A 308 -7.07 5.52 -19.53
CA VAL A 308 -7.70 5.63 -18.21
C VAL A 308 -9.21 5.76 -18.44
N PRO A 309 -10.02 4.76 -18.06
CA PRO A 309 -11.46 4.89 -18.11
C PRO A 309 -11.93 6.06 -17.23
N GLN A 310 -12.86 6.86 -17.73
CA GLN A 310 -13.52 7.91 -16.94
C GLN A 310 -14.95 7.50 -16.69
N VAL A 311 -15.36 7.60 -15.43
CA VAL A 311 -16.73 7.31 -15.00
C VAL A 311 -17.38 8.60 -14.55
N ASP A 312 -18.57 8.89 -15.07
CA ASP A 312 -19.32 10.09 -14.71
C ASP A 312 -20.11 9.92 -13.39
N ASP A 313 -20.83 10.97 -13.00
CA ASP A 313 -21.65 10.97 -11.79
C ASP A 313 -22.82 9.98 -11.84
N HIS A 314 -23.22 9.51 -13.02
CA HIS A 314 -24.23 8.48 -13.23
C HIS A 314 -23.63 7.07 -13.26
N GLY A 315 -22.33 6.95 -12.98
CA GLY A 315 -21.65 5.66 -12.96
C GLY A 315 -21.40 5.07 -14.35
N LEU A 316 -21.53 5.85 -15.42
CA LEU A 316 -21.30 5.40 -16.78
C LEU A 316 -19.85 5.61 -17.19
N VAL A 317 -19.29 4.65 -17.92
CA VAL A 317 -17.98 4.84 -18.56
C VAL A 317 -18.19 5.78 -19.75
N VAL A 318 -17.56 6.95 -19.73
CA VAL A 318 -17.70 7.99 -20.77
C VAL A 318 -16.44 8.17 -21.61
N ALA A 319 -15.29 7.71 -21.12
CA ALA A 319 -14.04 7.72 -21.87
C ALA A 319 -13.23 6.42 -21.60
N PRO A 320 -12.46 5.94 -22.59
CA PRO A 320 -12.50 6.36 -24.00
C PRO A 320 -13.85 5.98 -24.65
N PRO A 321 -14.33 6.71 -25.68
CA PRO A 321 -15.65 6.45 -26.28
C PRO A 321 -15.87 5.02 -26.76
N ALA A 322 -14.81 4.34 -27.22
CA ALA A 322 -14.86 2.94 -27.65
C ALA A 322 -15.20 1.95 -26.52
N LEU A 323 -15.03 2.35 -25.26
CA LEU A 323 -15.38 1.57 -24.08
C LEU A 323 -16.59 2.14 -23.33
N GLY A 324 -17.28 3.10 -23.94
CA GLY A 324 -18.44 3.75 -23.34
C GLY A 324 -19.49 2.74 -22.93
N SER A 325 -20.09 2.94 -21.75
CA SER A 325 -21.18 2.08 -21.27
C SER A 325 -22.50 2.84 -21.29
N SER A 326 -23.57 2.14 -21.69
CA SER A 326 -24.94 2.67 -21.60
C SER A 326 -25.57 2.48 -20.22
N ARG A 327 -24.91 1.69 -19.35
CA ARG A 327 -25.36 1.35 -18.00
C ARG A 327 -24.17 1.31 -17.03
N PRO A 328 -24.40 1.50 -15.73
CA PRO A 328 -23.42 1.23 -14.69
C PRO A 328 -22.93 -0.23 -14.73
N ILE A 329 -21.70 -0.48 -14.30
CA ILE A 329 -21.11 -1.82 -14.30
C ILE A 329 -21.00 -2.33 -12.86
N VAL A 330 -21.65 -3.45 -12.57
CA VAL A 330 -21.57 -4.18 -11.30
C VAL A 330 -20.65 -5.38 -11.47
N THR A 331 -19.52 -5.37 -10.77
CA THR A 331 -18.54 -6.45 -10.80
C THR A 331 -18.61 -7.25 -9.51
N TYR A 332 -19.00 -8.53 -9.61
CA TYR A 332 -18.89 -9.49 -8.52
C TYR A 332 -17.57 -10.26 -8.63
N ILE A 333 -16.69 -10.04 -7.65
CA ILE A 333 -15.44 -10.79 -7.46
C ILE A 333 -15.78 -12.10 -6.74
N SER A 334 -16.03 -13.14 -7.52
CA SER A 334 -16.27 -14.49 -7.03
C SER A 334 -14.99 -15.10 -6.49
N ARG A 335 -15.11 -15.74 -5.31
CA ARG A 335 -14.03 -16.49 -4.67
C ARG A 335 -14.32 -17.99 -4.60
N GLN A 336 -15.28 -18.51 -5.36
CA GLN A 336 -15.62 -19.94 -5.30
C GLN A 336 -14.43 -20.87 -5.65
N GLY A 337 -13.44 -20.37 -6.40
CA GLY A 337 -12.18 -21.08 -6.67
C GLY A 337 -11.17 -21.10 -5.52
N GLY A 338 -11.41 -20.37 -4.43
CA GLY A 338 -10.49 -20.22 -3.30
C GLY A 338 -10.98 -20.84 -1.99
N GLY A 339 -10.15 -20.76 -0.95
CA GLY A 339 -10.44 -21.32 0.38
C GLY A 339 -11.30 -20.45 1.30
N ARG A 340 -11.51 -19.17 0.95
CA ARG A 340 -12.46 -18.29 1.66
C ARG A 340 -13.54 -17.87 0.66
N ARG A 341 -14.75 -18.38 0.85
CA ARG A 341 -15.81 -18.35 -0.16
C ARG A 341 -17.19 -18.46 0.47
N LEU A 342 -18.20 -18.27 -0.37
CA LEU A 342 -19.60 -18.40 0.04
C LEU A 342 -20.01 -19.87 0.08
N LEU A 343 -21.08 -20.15 0.84
CA LEU A 343 -21.87 -21.37 0.64
C LEU A 343 -22.32 -21.46 -0.82
N GLU A 344 -22.24 -22.63 -1.43
CA GLU A 344 -22.51 -22.80 -2.87
C GLU A 344 -23.91 -22.32 -3.26
N LYS A 345 -24.94 -22.74 -2.51
CA LYS A 345 -26.33 -22.31 -2.72
C LYS A 345 -26.51 -20.79 -2.62
N ASP A 346 -25.73 -20.13 -1.75
CA ASP A 346 -25.83 -18.69 -1.51
C ASP A 346 -25.06 -17.92 -2.60
N HIS A 347 -23.95 -18.48 -3.08
CA HIS A 347 -23.28 -18.02 -4.29
C HIS A 347 -24.22 -18.05 -5.50
N GLU A 348 -24.86 -19.19 -5.76
CA GLU A 348 -25.83 -19.34 -6.86
C GLU A 348 -26.98 -18.33 -6.72
N GLY A 349 -27.54 -18.19 -5.50
CA GLY A 349 -28.59 -17.21 -5.21
C GLY A 349 -28.15 -15.76 -5.44
N LEU A 350 -26.92 -15.40 -5.08
CA LEU A 350 -26.34 -14.10 -5.37
C LEU A 350 -26.17 -13.87 -6.87
N VAL A 351 -25.65 -14.86 -7.61
CA VAL A 351 -25.49 -14.78 -9.06
C VAL A 351 -26.85 -14.54 -9.74
N VAL A 352 -27.88 -15.29 -9.35
CA VAL A 352 -29.25 -15.10 -9.86
C VAL A 352 -29.76 -13.69 -9.57
N ALA A 353 -29.64 -13.23 -8.32
CA ALA A 353 -30.12 -11.91 -7.92
C ALA A 353 -29.41 -10.77 -8.67
N LEU A 354 -28.10 -10.89 -8.92
CA LEU A 354 -27.35 -9.92 -9.71
C LEU A 354 -27.78 -9.94 -11.17
N ARG A 355 -27.90 -11.12 -11.79
CA ARG A 355 -28.33 -11.26 -13.20
C ARG A 355 -29.73 -10.71 -13.42
N GLN A 356 -30.62 -10.80 -12.45
CA GLN A 356 -31.93 -10.18 -12.52
C GLN A 356 -31.84 -8.64 -12.68
N LEU A 357 -30.90 -7.96 -12.02
CA LEU A 357 -30.69 -6.52 -12.22
C LEU A 357 -30.25 -6.17 -13.65
N GLU A 358 -29.48 -7.05 -14.27
CA GLU A 358 -29.05 -6.92 -15.68
C GLU A 358 -30.23 -7.15 -16.64
N GLU A 359 -31.08 -8.14 -16.38
CA GLU A 359 -32.31 -8.40 -17.13
C GLU A 359 -33.32 -7.24 -17.03
N GLU A 360 -33.42 -6.62 -15.85
CA GLU A 360 -34.21 -5.39 -15.63
C GLU A 360 -33.61 -4.16 -16.33
N GLY A 361 -32.37 -4.28 -16.84
CA GLY A 361 -31.68 -3.22 -17.57
C GLY A 361 -31.08 -2.12 -16.69
N LEU A 362 -30.90 -2.38 -15.39
CA LEU A 362 -30.38 -1.41 -14.43
C LEU A 362 -28.86 -1.27 -14.50
N CYS A 363 -28.14 -2.35 -14.78
CA CYS A 363 -26.69 -2.38 -14.86
C CYS A 363 -26.20 -3.51 -15.77
N ASP A 364 -24.92 -3.49 -16.13
CA ASP A 364 -24.23 -4.63 -16.70
C ASP A 364 -23.54 -5.41 -15.59
N VAL A 365 -23.66 -6.74 -15.59
CA VAL A 365 -23.09 -7.59 -14.53
C VAL A 365 -21.89 -8.36 -15.04
N ARG A 366 -20.79 -8.30 -14.28
CA ARG A 366 -19.55 -9.03 -14.52
C ARG A 366 -19.24 -9.91 -13.32
N ILE A 367 -19.24 -11.22 -13.51
CA ILE A 367 -18.89 -12.19 -12.47
C ILE A 367 -17.49 -12.69 -12.80
N ALA A 368 -16.52 -12.38 -11.95
CA ALA A 368 -15.11 -12.63 -12.21
C ALA A 368 -14.47 -13.46 -11.10
N GLN A 369 -13.68 -14.45 -11.50
CA GLN A 369 -12.70 -15.12 -10.63
C GLN A 369 -11.33 -14.56 -11.03
N MET A 370 -10.76 -13.69 -10.20
CA MET A 370 -9.57 -12.90 -10.55
C MET A 370 -8.38 -13.78 -10.92
N GLU A 371 -8.23 -14.93 -10.25
CA GLU A 371 -7.18 -15.91 -10.50
C GLU A 371 -7.23 -16.55 -11.90
N ARG A 372 -8.35 -16.41 -12.63
CA ARG A 372 -8.51 -16.89 -14.01
C ARG A 372 -8.28 -15.79 -15.05
N LEU A 373 -8.10 -14.55 -14.62
CA LEU A 373 -7.89 -13.40 -15.48
C LEU A 373 -6.40 -13.05 -15.51
N THR A 374 -5.94 -12.60 -16.67
CA THR A 374 -4.64 -11.93 -16.77
C THR A 374 -4.66 -10.64 -15.94
N LEU A 375 -3.49 -10.19 -15.50
CA LEU A 375 -3.39 -8.94 -14.73
C LEU A 375 -4.02 -7.74 -15.46
N LYS A 376 -3.85 -7.68 -16.79
CA LYS A 376 -4.47 -6.64 -17.63
C LYS A 376 -5.99 -6.68 -17.55
N GLU A 377 -6.59 -7.86 -17.67
CA GLU A 377 -8.04 -8.05 -17.59
C GLU A 377 -8.57 -7.75 -16.18
N GLN A 378 -7.84 -8.12 -15.13
CA GLN A 378 -8.22 -7.79 -13.73
C GLN A 378 -8.34 -6.28 -13.55
N ILE A 379 -7.34 -5.52 -14.01
CA ILE A 379 -7.32 -4.05 -13.89
C ILE A 379 -8.34 -3.40 -14.82
N GLU A 380 -8.48 -3.85 -16.07
CA GLU A 380 -9.49 -3.33 -17.00
C GLU A 380 -10.91 -3.50 -16.45
N LEU A 381 -11.20 -4.65 -15.84
CA LEU A 381 -12.48 -4.93 -15.22
C LEU A 381 -12.82 -3.94 -14.10
N VAL A 382 -11.91 -3.75 -13.13
CA VAL A 382 -12.19 -2.88 -11.98
C VAL A 382 -12.10 -1.39 -12.33
N ALA A 383 -11.24 -1.01 -13.28
CA ALA A 383 -11.11 0.38 -13.72
C ALA A 383 -12.36 0.90 -14.46
N ARG A 384 -13.27 0.00 -14.86
CA ARG A 384 -14.56 0.32 -15.49
C ARG A 384 -15.75 0.09 -14.55
N SER A 385 -15.52 -0.44 -13.35
CA SER A 385 -16.60 -0.82 -12.44
C SER A 385 -17.20 0.39 -11.73
N THR A 386 -18.52 0.37 -11.55
CA THR A 386 -19.28 1.34 -10.74
C THR A 386 -19.55 0.79 -9.35
N ILE A 387 -19.78 -0.53 -9.23
CA ILE A 387 -19.96 -1.20 -7.95
C ILE A 387 -19.14 -2.50 -7.96
N ILE A 388 -18.36 -2.72 -6.90
CA ILE A 388 -17.68 -4.00 -6.67
C ILE A 388 -18.39 -4.74 -5.53
N VAL A 389 -18.73 -6.00 -5.76
CA VAL A 389 -19.26 -6.92 -4.76
C VAL A 389 -18.23 -8.03 -4.54
N GLY A 390 -17.98 -8.45 -3.31
CA GLY A 390 -17.07 -9.58 -3.08
C GLY A 390 -17.00 -10.00 -1.62
N VAL A 391 -16.54 -11.23 -1.40
CA VAL A 391 -16.22 -11.73 -0.06
C VAL A 391 -14.95 -11.06 0.45
N HIS A 392 -14.91 -10.67 1.73
CA HIS A 392 -13.75 -10.09 2.40
C HIS A 392 -12.44 -10.84 2.07
N GLY A 393 -11.46 -10.14 1.53
CA GLY A 393 -10.12 -10.66 1.20
C GLY A 393 -9.52 -10.01 -0.04
N ASN A 394 -8.29 -10.42 -0.39
CA ASN A 394 -7.37 -9.67 -1.27
C ASN A 394 -7.94 -9.25 -2.64
N GLY A 395 -8.95 -9.95 -3.15
CA GLY A 395 -9.67 -9.53 -4.35
C GLY A 395 -10.23 -8.10 -4.23
N LEU A 396 -10.70 -7.70 -3.05
CA LEU A 396 -11.24 -6.36 -2.80
C LEU A 396 -10.16 -5.26 -2.72
N THR A 397 -8.87 -5.58 -2.67
CA THR A 397 -7.79 -4.58 -2.80
C THR A 397 -7.82 -3.93 -4.19
N HIS A 398 -8.35 -4.62 -5.21
CA HIS A 398 -8.48 -4.07 -6.57
C HIS A 398 -9.37 -2.81 -6.64
N GLN A 399 -10.16 -2.51 -5.61
CA GLN A 399 -10.91 -1.26 -5.53
C GLN A 399 -10.01 -0.01 -5.61
N LEU A 400 -8.71 -0.12 -5.27
CA LEU A 400 -7.75 0.98 -5.44
C LEU A 400 -7.63 1.46 -6.90
N TRP A 401 -8.07 0.64 -7.85
CA TRP A 401 -8.02 0.92 -9.29
C TRP A 401 -9.38 1.33 -9.85
N MET A 402 -10.44 1.20 -9.05
CA MET A 402 -11.79 1.59 -9.41
C MET A 402 -11.93 3.12 -9.37
N PRO A 403 -12.51 3.75 -10.39
CA PRO A 403 -12.68 5.19 -10.41
C PRO A 403 -13.72 5.65 -9.37
N PRO A 404 -13.46 6.77 -8.67
CA PRO A 404 -14.47 7.38 -7.81
C PRO A 404 -15.57 8.04 -8.63
N SER A 405 -16.81 7.93 -8.14
CA SER A 405 -17.98 8.67 -8.61
C SER A 405 -19.03 8.72 -7.50
N LYS A 406 -20.11 9.49 -7.68
CA LYS A 406 -21.25 9.50 -6.75
C LYS A 406 -21.85 8.12 -6.52
N LEU A 407 -21.77 7.23 -7.51
CA LEU A 407 -22.29 5.86 -7.44
C LEU A 407 -21.24 4.81 -7.04
N SER A 408 -19.95 5.18 -7.03
CA SER A 408 -18.85 4.27 -6.70
C SER A 408 -19.06 3.60 -5.33
N THR A 409 -19.22 2.27 -5.34
CA THR A 409 -19.60 1.50 -4.14
C THR A 409 -18.83 0.17 -4.04
N VAL A 410 -18.42 -0.21 -2.84
CA VAL A 410 -17.88 -1.53 -2.51
C VAL A 410 -18.82 -2.23 -1.53
N ILE A 411 -19.28 -3.42 -1.87
CA ILE A 411 -20.14 -4.28 -1.05
C ILE A 411 -19.31 -5.49 -0.64
N GLU A 412 -18.91 -5.50 0.63
CA GLU A 412 -18.05 -6.49 1.23
C GLU A 412 -18.86 -7.51 2.03
N ILE A 413 -18.80 -8.76 1.63
CA ILE A 413 -19.49 -9.86 2.29
C ILE A 413 -18.57 -10.50 3.33
N VAL A 414 -19.02 -10.54 4.58
CA VAL A 414 -18.31 -11.17 5.70
C VAL A 414 -19.21 -12.18 6.39
N TYR A 415 -18.60 -13.08 7.17
CA TYR A 415 -19.40 -13.94 8.04
C TYR A 415 -20.14 -13.08 9.07
N PRO A 416 -21.45 -13.35 9.34
CA PRO A 416 -22.25 -12.56 10.27
C PRO A 416 -21.56 -12.31 11.60
N ASP A 417 -21.80 -11.14 12.18
CA ASP A 417 -21.17 -10.63 13.39
C ASP A 417 -19.66 -10.39 13.32
N SER A 418 -19.04 -10.47 12.15
CA SER A 418 -17.63 -10.09 11.97
C SER A 418 -17.52 -8.66 11.47
N TYR A 419 -16.46 -7.95 11.86
CA TYR A 419 -16.15 -6.62 11.34
C TYR A 419 -14.64 -6.41 11.34
N ALA A 420 -14.07 -6.07 10.18
CA ALA A 420 -12.65 -5.76 10.02
C ALA A 420 -12.47 -4.54 9.12
N TRP A 421 -11.49 -3.70 9.42
CA TRP A 421 -11.32 -2.39 8.78
C TRP A 421 -10.63 -2.44 7.41
N ASP A 422 -10.21 -3.61 6.94
CA ASP A 422 -9.35 -3.77 5.77
C ASP A 422 -9.86 -3.00 4.55
N TYR A 423 -11.01 -3.42 4.01
CA TYR A 423 -11.47 -2.90 2.72
C TYR A 423 -12.36 -1.67 2.84
N GLU A 424 -13.02 -1.46 3.99
CA GLU A 424 -13.69 -0.19 4.29
C GLU A 424 -12.68 0.97 4.31
N MET A 425 -11.49 0.76 4.89
CA MET A 425 -10.48 1.82 4.97
C MET A 425 -9.94 2.18 3.58
N LEU A 426 -9.83 1.21 2.67
CA LEU A 426 -9.51 1.49 1.27
C LEU A 426 -10.65 2.29 0.62
N ALA A 427 -11.90 1.84 0.77
CA ALA A 427 -13.07 2.50 0.19
C ALA A 427 -13.17 3.96 0.61
N ARG A 428 -12.96 4.25 1.90
CA ARG A 428 -12.94 5.62 2.44
C ARG A 428 -11.83 6.47 1.85
N ASN A 429 -10.65 5.92 1.61
CA ASN A 429 -9.55 6.65 0.98
C ASN A 429 -9.82 6.90 -0.51
N MET A 430 -10.51 5.98 -1.18
CA MET A 430 -10.86 6.13 -2.60
C MET A 430 -12.13 6.95 -2.83
N GLY A 431 -12.86 7.31 -1.78
CA GLY A 431 -14.15 8.02 -1.90
C GLY A 431 -15.32 7.12 -2.32
N HIS A 432 -15.18 5.80 -2.18
CA HIS A 432 -16.26 4.86 -2.42
C HIS A 432 -17.20 4.77 -1.21
N ARG A 433 -18.49 4.55 -1.47
CA ARG A 433 -19.39 4.08 -0.42
C ARG A 433 -19.04 2.63 -0.09
N HIS A 434 -19.06 2.26 1.18
CA HIS A 434 -18.79 0.90 1.62
C HIS A 434 -20.01 0.33 2.35
N TYR A 435 -20.37 -0.90 1.99
CA TYR A 435 -21.33 -1.71 2.73
C TYR A 435 -20.65 -2.97 3.21
N GLU A 436 -20.71 -3.23 4.51
CA GLU A 436 -20.42 -4.55 5.07
C GLU A 436 -21.71 -5.37 5.15
N VAL A 437 -21.67 -6.61 4.68
CA VAL A 437 -22.84 -7.49 4.58
C VAL A 437 -22.73 -8.66 5.54
N TRP A 438 -23.70 -8.75 6.46
CA TRP A 438 -23.93 -9.90 7.33
C TRP A 438 -25.16 -10.65 6.84
N ASN A 439 -24.96 -11.63 5.97
CA ASN A 439 -26.02 -12.40 5.32
C ASN A 439 -27.03 -11.51 4.55
N ASP A 440 -28.11 -11.07 5.20
CA ASP A 440 -29.19 -10.22 4.69
C ASP A 440 -29.15 -8.77 5.21
N THR A 441 -28.26 -8.49 6.17
CA THR A 441 -28.15 -7.20 6.83
C THR A 441 -26.94 -6.44 6.31
N LEU A 442 -27.15 -5.28 5.69
CA LEU A 442 -26.08 -4.41 5.20
C LEU A 442 -25.83 -3.25 6.16
N LYS A 443 -24.56 -2.95 6.42
CA LYS A 443 -24.11 -1.87 7.30
C LYS A 443 -23.25 -0.91 6.51
N THR A 444 -23.55 0.38 6.60
CA THR A 444 -22.75 1.45 6.01
C THR A 444 -22.63 2.59 7.02
N TYR A 445 -21.52 3.32 6.94
CA TYR A 445 -21.24 4.42 7.85
C TYR A 445 -20.85 5.67 7.04
N PRO A 446 -21.51 6.82 7.27
CA PRO A 446 -21.10 8.06 6.62
C PRO A 446 -19.68 8.50 7.04
N LYS A 447 -19.15 9.50 6.33
CA LYS A 447 -17.87 10.14 6.70
C LYS A 447 -17.94 10.62 8.16
N GLY A 448 -16.91 10.29 8.94
CA GLY A 448 -16.81 10.66 10.35
C GLY A 448 -17.50 9.72 11.33
N THR A 449 -18.28 8.74 10.87
CA THR A 449 -18.80 7.66 11.73
C THR A 449 -18.24 6.32 11.27
N TYR A 450 -18.25 5.32 12.15
CA TYR A 450 -17.68 4.00 11.89
C TYR A 450 -18.23 2.97 12.89
N TYR A 451 -18.13 1.68 12.53
CA TYR A 451 -18.38 0.59 13.46
C TYR A 451 -17.44 0.66 14.68
N LYS A 452 -17.92 0.28 15.86
CA LYS A 452 -17.11 0.38 17.09
C LYS A 452 -16.39 -0.94 17.36
N GLY A 453 -15.08 -0.94 17.13
CA GLY A 453 -14.18 -2.05 17.43
C GLY A 453 -13.89 -2.94 16.22
N VAL A 454 -13.36 -4.12 16.52
CA VAL A 454 -13.05 -5.18 15.56
C VAL A 454 -13.57 -6.48 16.16
N LYS A 455 -14.26 -7.28 15.35
CA LYS A 455 -14.74 -8.60 15.75
C LYS A 455 -14.41 -9.59 14.65
N ILE A 456 -13.50 -10.51 14.91
CA ILE A 456 -13.16 -11.58 13.98
C ILE A 456 -13.85 -12.84 14.50
N SER A 457 -14.94 -13.26 13.86
CA SER A 457 -15.63 -14.49 14.24
C SER A 457 -14.83 -15.73 13.83
N GLU A 458 -15.17 -16.89 14.41
CA GLU A 458 -14.56 -18.19 14.09
C GLU A 458 -14.60 -18.49 12.58
N TYR A 459 -15.67 -18.10 11.90
CA TYR A 459 -15.90 -18.40 10.48
C TYR A 459 -15.53 -17.25 9.54
N PHE A 460 -14.88 -16.19 10.04
CA PHE A 460 -14.52 -15.01 9.25
C PHE A 460 -13.66 -15.33 8.02
N HIS A 461 -12.79 -16.32 8.14
CA HIS A 461 -11.92 -16.79 7.06
C HIS A 461 -12.34 -18.15 6.48
N SER A 462 -13.57 -18.59 6.73
CA SER A 462 -14.06 -19.91 6.32
C SER A 462 -14.50 -19.98 4.84
N ASP A 463 -14.82 -21.19 4.40
CA ASP A 463 -15.40 -21.49 3.09
C ASP A 463 -16.93 -21.66 3.11
N VAL A 464 -17.59 -21.21 4.19
CA VAL A 464 -19.03 -21.35 4.43
C VAL A 464 -19.69 -20.00 4.78
N ILE A 465 -19.25 -18.92 4.14
CA ILE A 465 -19.77 -17.58 4.40
C ILE A 465 -21.20 -17.46 3.81
N PRO A 466 -22.23 -17.17 4.63
CA PRO A 466 -23.59 -17.07 4.12
C PRO A 466 -23.85 -15.70 3.48
N VAL A 467 -24.74 -15.67 2.49
CA VAL A 467 -25.24 -14.41 1.93
C VAL A 467 -26.65 -14.55 1.36
N TYR A 468 -27.48 -13.53 1.60
CA TYR A 468 -28.79 -13.44 0.98
C TYR A 468 -28.74 -12.49 -0.23
N GLY A 469 -28.53 -13.08 -1.41
CA GLY A 469 -28.39 -12.36 -2.68
C GLY A 469 -29.41 -11.24 -2.96
N PRO A 470 -30.72 -11.45 -2.70
CA PRO A 470 -31.73 -10.40 -2.91
C PRO A 470 -31.51 -9.12 -2.10
N ALA A 471 -30.94 -9.20 -0.89
CA ALA A 471 -30.63 -8.00 -0.10
C ALA A 471 -29.54 -7.15 -0.77
N ILE A 472 -28.49 -7.80 -1.29
CA ILE A 472 -27.43 -7.12 -2.06
C ILE A 472 -27.99 -6.49 -3.32
N ALA A 473 -28.81 -7.24 -4.07
CA ALA A 473 -29.41 -6.73 -5.30
C ALA A 473 -30.32 -5.52 -5.04
N GLN A 474 -31.08 -5.53 -3.94
CA GLN A 474 -31.90 -4.40 -3.53
C GLN A 474 -31.06 -3.18 -3.18
N THR A 475 -29.96 -3.33 -2.42
CA THR A 475 -29.06 -2.21 -2.13
C THR A 475 -28.39 -1.67 -3.40
N ILE A 476 -28.01 -2.53 -4.35
CA ILE A 476 -27.50 -2.06 -5.66
C ILE A 476 -28.57 -1.24 -6.38
N ARG A 477 -29.81 -1.71 -6.43
CA ARG A 477 -30.93 -0.98 -7.04
C ARG A 477 -31.12 0.39 -6.39
N GLU A 478 -31.08 0.47 -5.07
CA GLU A 478 -31.17 1.75 -4.34
C GLU A 478 -30.00 2.67 -4.68
N ARG A 479 -28.77 2.14 -4.68
CA ARG A 479 -27.57 2.91 -5.01
C ARG A 479 -27.60 3.49 -6.42
N LEU A 480 -28.08 2.73 -7.40
CA LEU A 480 -28.15 3.18 -8.79
C LEU A 480 -29.28 4.20 -9.06
N ASN A 481 -30.17 4.42 -8.09
CA ASN A 481 -31.29 5.39 -8.18
C ASN A 481 -31.11 6.63 -7.27
N GLU A 482 -29.99 6.76 -6.56
CA GLU A 482 -29.60 8.00 -5.85
C GLU A 482 -29.10 9.07 -6.81
#